data_AF-A0AA88YQQ4-F1
#
_entry.id   AF-A0AA88YQQ4-F1
#
_cell.length_a   1.000
_cell.length_b   1.000
_cell.length_c   1.000
_cell.angle_alpha   90.00
_cell.angle_beta   90.00
_cell.angle_gamma   90.00
#
_symmetry.space_group_name_H-M   'P 1'
#
loop_
_entity.id
_entity.type
_entity.pdbx_description
1 polymer ?
#
loop_
_entity_poly.entity_id
_entity_poly.type
_entity_poly.pdbx_seq_one_letter_code
_entity_poly.pdbx_strand_id
1 'polypeptide(L)'
;MESRGNLKIHYGGRNHGINEVSSHFHFGPDYRNNIGPRLAHGSKFSNSWHGWHTYALEWPADHMITYVEGEEIMHLRTPNEGWWKRARLFGWNILDKGGKNSPFDQPFQLILNVAVGGNFFPDYAS
;
A
#
# COMPACT_ATOMS: atom_id res chain seq x y z
N MET A 1 3.79 0.32 -3.99
CA MET A 1 5.03 0.71 -3.27
C MET A 1 5.38 2.09 -3.74
N GLU A 2 5.72 2.99 -2.83
CA GLU A 2 5.86 4.41 -3.11
C GLU A 2 7.05 4.97 -2.32
N SER A 3 7.78 5.90 -2.92
CA SER A 3 8.86 6.67 -2.29
C SER A 3 8.71 8.14 -2.66
N ARG A 4 9.19 9.05 -1.80
CA ARG A 4 9.14 10.50 -2.06
C ARG A 4 10.54 11.08 -2.22
N GLY A 5 10.68 12.03 -3.14
CA GLY A 5 11.94 12.75 -3.39
C GLY A 5 12.08 14.06 -2.61
N ASN A 6 11.00 14.54 -1.97
CA ASN A 6 11.01 15.82 -1.27
C ASN A 6 11.87 15.75 0.00
N LEU A 7 12.76 16.73 0.18
CA LEU A 7 13.67 16.76 1.33
C LEU A 7 12.95 16.98 2.66
N LYS A 8 11.82 17.69 2.68
CA LYS A 8 11.07 18.02 3.88
C LYS A 8 9.58 17.90 3.60
N ILE A 9 8.96 16.92 4.24
CA ILE A 9 7.51 16.78 4.37
C ILE A 9 7.25 16.42 5.82
N HIS A 10 7.21 17.40 6.71
CA HIS A 10 6.99 17.14 8.12
C HIS A 10 5.51 17.03 8.46
N TYR A 11 5.12 15.87 9.01
CA TYR A 11 3.81 15.62 9.56
C TYR A 11 3.93 14.67 10.76
N GLY A 12 3.11 14.84 11.80
CA GLY A 12 3.15 13.98 12.99
C GLY A 12 4.52 13.93 13.70
N GLY A 13 5.34 14.98 13.57
CA GLY A 13 6.68 15.04 14.17
C GLY A 13 7.78 14.27 13.42
N ARG A 14 7.52 13.80 12.19
CA ARG A 14 8.49 13.06 11.37
C ARG A 14 8.52 13.61 9.95
N ASN A 15 9.67 13.45 9.28
CA ASN A 15 9.79 13.72 7.85
C ASN A 15 9.30 12.50 7.05
N HIS A 16 8.28 12.69 6.23
CA HIS A 16 7.67 11.69 5.36
C HIS A 16 8.16 11.79 3.91
N GLY A 17 9.13 12.68 3.65
CA GLY A 17 9.77 12.90 2.36
C GLY A 17 10.76 11.78 2.02
N ILE A 18 12.01 12.14 1.74
CA ILE A 18 13.09 11.17 1.44
C ILE A 18 13.34 10.12 2.53
N ASN A 19 12.74 10.26 3.71
CA ASN A 19 12.96 9.39 4.85
C ASN A 19 12.01 8.20 4.90
N GLU A 20 10.98 8.14 4.05
CA GLU A 20 9.97 7.09 4.09
C GLU A 20 9.77 6.42 2.73
N VAL A 21 9.65 5.09 2.77
CA VAL A 21 9.05 4.27 1.72
C VAL A 21 7.83 3.57 2.28
N SER A 22 6.78 3.45 1.48
CA SER A 22 5.51 2.84 1.90
C SER A 22 5.01 1.82 0.90
N SER A 23 4.17 0.92 1.39
CA SER A 23 3.41 -0.04 0.61
C SER A 23 1.95 0.02 0.99
N HIS A 24 1.09 -0.13 0.00
CA HIS A 24 -0.34 -0.18 0.16
C HIS A 24 -0.92 -1.28 -0.74
N PHE A 25 -1.93 -2.00 -0.24
CA PHE A 25 -2.87 -2.69 -1.11
C PHE A 25 -4.23 -2.01 -1.04
N HIS A 26 -4.73 -1.56 -2.19
CA HIS A 26 -5.98 -0.81 -2.29
C HIS A 26 -7.13 -1.76 -2.61
N PHE A 27 -8.17 -1.73 -1.78
CA PHE A 27 -9.39 -2.51 -1.98
C PHE A 27 -10.55 -1.90 -1.17
N GLY A 28 -11.77 -2.15 -1.61
CA GLY A 28 -12.98 -1.56 -1.06
C GLY A 28 -14.09 -1.57 -2.11
N PRO A 29 -15.31 -1.14 -1.77
CA PRO A 29 -16.41 -1.11 -2.72
C PRO A 29 -16.21 -0.05 -3.81
N ASP A 30 -15.49 1.04 -3.52
CA ASP A 30 -15.16 2.11 -4.45
C ASP A 30 -13.96 2.95 -3.95
N TYR A 31 -13.53 3.94 -4.75
CA TYR A 31 -12.37 4.79 -4.47
C TYR A 31 -12.51 5.65 -3.19
N ARG A 32 -13.73 6.04 -2.80
CA ARG A 32 -14.01 6.80 -1.57
C ARG A 32 -13.96 5.89 -0.35
N ASN A 33 -14.26 4.61 -0.55
CA ASN A 33 -14.34 3.60 0.49
C ASN A 33 -13.14 2.63 0.46
N ASN A 34 -11.97 3.15 0.07
CA ASN A 34 -10.72 2.37 0.08
C ASN A 34 -10.29 2.03 1.52
N ILE A 35 -10.19 0.73 1.80
CA ILE A 35 -9.82 0.18 3.10
C ILE A 35 -8.30 0.01 3.26
N GLY A 36 -7.55 0.07 2.16
CA GLY A 36 -6.10 -0.11 2.13
C GLY A 36 -5.35 0.65 3.23
N PRO A 37 -5.55 1.97 3.40
CA PRO A 37 -4.86 2.76 4.42
C PRO A 37 -5.07 2.29 5.87
N ARG A 38 -6.15 1.55 6.14
CA ARG A 38 -6.47 1.04 7.50
C ARG A 38 -5.99 -0.39 7.74
N LEU A 39 -5.96 -1.23 6.71
CA LEU A 39 -5.74 -2.68 6.87
C LEU A 39 -4.55 -3.24 6.10
N ALA A 40 -4.05 -2.50 5.13
CA ALA A 40 -3.08 -2.97 4.16
C ALA A 40 -2.09 -1.84 3.83
N HIS A 41 -1.44 -1.34 4.87
CA HIS A 41 -0.36 -0.37 4.79
C HIS A 41 0.84 -0.83 5.61
N GLY A 42 2.04 -0.57 5.10
CA GLY A 42 3.29 -0.69 5.85
C GLY A 42 4.30 0.32 5.34
N SER A 43 5.17 0.81 6.22
CA SER A 43 6.23 1.76 5.86
C SER A 43 7.53 1.48 6.58
N LYS A 44 8.63 1.90 5.94
CA LYS A 44 9.98 1.81 6.48
C LYS A 44 10.63 3.18 6.45
N PHE A 45 11.28 3.51 7.55
CA PHE A 45 11.96 4.79 7.74
C PHE A 45 13.48 4.61 7.69
N SER A 46 14.15 5.56 7.05
CA SER A 46 15.61 5.68 6.98
C SER A 46 16.01 7.16 7.04
N ASN A 47 17.29 7.45 7.23
CA ASN A 47 17.82 8.82 7.10
C ASN A 47 17.69 9.37 5.67
N SER A 48 17.69 8.50 4.68
CA SER A 48 17.46 8.83 3.28
C SER A 48 17.20 7.56 2.47
N TRP A 49 16.28 7.65 1.52
CA TRP A 49 16.02 6.69 0.45
C TRP A 49 16.48 7.22 -0.91
N HIS A 50 17.45 8.14 -0.90
CA HIS A 50 18.05 8.64 -2.13
C HIS A 50 19.03 7.62 -2.71
N GLY A 51 18.84 7.29 -3.99
CA GLY A 51 19.71 6.38 -4.73
C GLY A 51 18.94 5.18 -5.27
N TRP A 52 19.69 4.15 -5.66
CA TRP A 52 19.11 2.91 -6.14
C TRP A 52 18.68 2.04 -4.97
N HIS A 53 17.47 1.51 -5.07
CA HIS A 53 16.89 0.61 -4.09
C HIS A 53 16.19 -0.57 -4.76
N THR A 54 16.24 -1.73 -4.11
CA THR A 54 15.56 -2.94 -4.59
C THR A 54 14.22 -3.10 -3.90
N TYR A 55 13.15 -3.13 -4.70
CA TYR A 55 11.78 -3.37 -4.26
C TYR A 55 11.30 -4.72 -4.76
N ALA A 56 10.60 -5.47 -3.92
CA ALA A 56 10.03 -6.76 -4.31
C ALA A 56 8.60 -6.94 -3.80
N LEU A 57 7.83 -7.73 -4.56
CA LEU A 57 6.49 -8.19 -4.21
C LEU A 57 6.47 -9.71 -4.32
N GLU A 58 6.16 -10.37 -3.21
CA GLU A 58 5.82 -11.79 -3.17
C GLU A 58 4.30 -11.91 -3.03
N TRP A 59 3.67 -12.65 -3.94
CA TRP A 59 2.21 -12.71 -4.01
C TRP A 59 1.69 -14.09 -4.45
N PRO A 60 1.84 -15.11 -3.61
CA PRO A 60 1.13 -16.37 -3.77
C PRO A 60 -0.35 -16.24 -3.36
N ALA A 61 -1.11 -17.33 -3.52
CA ALA A 61 -2.55 -17.33 -3.29
C ALA A 61 -2.98 -17.17 -1.81
N ASP A 62 -2.06 -17.34 -0.87
CA ASP A 62 -2.33 -17.33 0.57
C ASP A 62 -1.74 -16.11 1.30
N HIS A 63 -0.89 -15.32 0.65
CA HIS A 63 -0.36 -14.10 1.23
C HIS A 63 0.20 -13.10 0.19
N MET A 64 0.45 -11.88 0.64
CA MET A 64 1.13 -10.82 -0.07
C MET A 64 2.16 -10.18 0.84
N ILE A 65 3.42 -10.12 0.40
CA ILE A 65 4.51 -9.48 1.14
C ILE A 65 5.21 -8.47 0.23
N THR A 66 5.50 -7.29 0.75
CA THR A 66 6.36 -6.32 0.08
C THR A 66 7.67 -6.15 0.83
N TYR A 67 8.74 -5.93 0.07
CA TYR A 67 10.09 -5.81 0.59
C TYR A 67 10.83 -4.59 0.04
N VAL A 68 11.74 -4.04 0.84
CA VAL A 68 12.75 -3.05 0.42
C VAL A 68 14.11 -3.47 0.97
N GLU A 69 15.10 -3.62 0.09
CA GLU A 69 16.43 -4.19 0.42
C GLU A 69 16.35 -5.57 1.09
N GLY A 70 15.40 -6.41 0.65
CA GLY A 70 15.19 -7.74 1.23
C GLY A 70 14.53 -7.75 2.61
N GLU A 71 14.26 -6.58 3.21
CA GLU A 71 13.52 -6.48 4.45
C GLU A 71 12.01 -6.34 4.18
N GLU A 72 11.21 -7.14 4.87
CA GLU A 72 9.76 -7.07 4.84
C GLU A 72 9.26 -5.72 5.37
N ILE A 73 8.40 -5.04 4.60
CA ILE A 73 7.76 -3.79 5.02
C ILE A 73 6.25 -3.93 5.21
N MET A 74 5.63 -4.97 4.66
CA MET A 74 4.22 -5.29 4.87
C MET A 74 3.96 -6.77 4.55
N HIS A 75 3.15 -7.44 5.36
CA HIS A 75 2.76 -8.83 5.17
C HIS A 75 1.27 -9.01 5.44
N LEU A 76 0.55 -9.45 4.42
CA LEU A 76 -0.89 -9.70 4.47
C LEU A 76 -1.18 -11.16 4.16
N ARG A 77 -1.73 -11.89 5.13
CA ARG A 77 -2.27 -13.23 4.89
C ARG A 77 -3.66 -13.13 4.31
N THR A 78 -3.95 -13.94 3.29
CA THR A 78 -5.28 -14.04 2.71
C THR A 78 -6.27 -14.55 3.77
N PRO A 79 -7.30 -13.77 4.13
CA PRO A 79 -8.25 -14.15 5.15
C PRO A 79 -9.12 -15.32 4.69
N ASN A 80 -9.38 -16.27 5.58
CA ASN A 80 -10.25 -17.41 5.28
C ASN A 80 -11.68 -16.96 4.97
N GLU A 81 -12.14 -15.91 5.64
CA GLU A 81 -13.46 -15.32 5.45
C GLU A 81 -13.56 -14.34 4.26
N GLY A 82 -12.46 -14.13 3.53
CA GLY A 82 -12.38 -13.20 2.41
C GLY A 82 -12.19 -11.73 2.82
N TRP A 83 -11.64 -10.93 1.90
CA TRP A 83 -11.28 -9.54 2.17
C TRP A 83 -12.47 -8.65 2.53
N TRP A 84 -13.65 -8.90 1.96
CA TRP A 84 -14.88 -8.16 2.27
C TRP A 84 -15.24 -8.23 3.76
N LYS A 85 -15.30 -9.46 4.30
CA LYS A 85 -15.63 -9.68 5.71
C LYS A 85 -14.49 -9.26 6.64
N ARG A 86 -13.23 -9.52 6.25
CA ARG A 86 -12.04 -9.05 6.98
C ARG A 86 -12.01 -7.53 7.14
N ALA A 87 -12.50 -6.81 6.14
CA ALA A 87 -12.62 -5.35 6.15
C ALA A 87 -13.82 -4.80 6.94
N ARG A 88 -14.74 -5.67 7.36
CA ARG A 88 -16.03 -5.31 7.98
C ARG A 88 -16.86 -4.41 7.07
N LEU A 89 -16.88 -4.72 5.77
CA LEU A 89 -17.72 -4.03 4.80
C LEU A 89 -19.15 -4.58 4.86
N PHE A 90 -20.12 -3.70 4.57
CA PHE A 90 -21.55 -4.00 4.59
C PHE A 90 -22.20 -3.60 3.26
N GLY A 91 -23.39 -4.13 3.01
CA GLY A 91 -24.12 -3.90 1.75
C GLY A 91 -23.80 -4.97 0.69
N TRP A 92 -23.94 -4.59 -0.58
CA TRP A 92 -23.71 -5.50 -1.72
C TRP A 92 -22.22 -5.82 -1.86
N ASN A 93 -21.86 -7.09 -1.66
CA ASN A 93 -20.48 -7.56 -1.78
C ASN A 93 -20.09 -7.71 -3.25
N ILE A 94 -19.35 -6.73 -3.78
CA ILE A 94 -18.85 -6.75 -5.17
C ILE A 94 -17.79 -7.84 -5.43
N LEU A 95 -17.28 -8.50 -4.38
CA LEU A 95 -16.27 -9.55 -4.44
C LEU A 95 -16.86 -10.96 -4.27
N ASP A 96 -18.19 -11.09 -4.21
CA ASP A 96 -18.90 -12.35 -3.90
C ASP A 96 -18.69 -13.45 -4.96
N LYS A 97 -18.42 -13.07 -6.21
CA LYS A 97 -18.10 -13.99 -7.32
C LYS A 97 -16.63 -14.43 -7.36
N GLY A 98 -15.76 -13.79 -6.58
CA GLY A 98 -14.33 -14.10 -6.53
C GLY A 98 -13.99 -15.19 -5.51
N GLY A 99 -12.71 -15.57 -5.47
CA GLY A 99 -12.19 -16.42 -4.41
C GLY A 99 -11.95 -15.63 -3.12
N LYS A 100 -11.45 -16.33 -2.08
CA LYS A 100 -11.12 -15.69 -0.79
C LYS A 100 -10.09 -14.55 -0.92
N ASN A 101 -9.25 -14.58 -1.95
CA ASN A 101 -8.24 -13.55 -2.17
C ASN A 101 -8.74 -12.40 -3.04
N SER A 102 -9.99 -12.44 -3.56
CA SER A 102 -10.53 -11.35 -4.38
C SER A 102 -10.51 -10.02 -3.63
N PRO A 103 -10.06 -8.90 -4.25
CA PRO A 103 -9.81 -8.72 -5.70
C PRO A 103 -8.39 -9.09 -6.17
N PHE A 104 -7.58 -9.73 -5.32
CA PHE A 104 -6.17 -10.04 -5.54
C PHE A 104 -5.92 -11.44 -6.15
N ASP A 105 -6.92 -12.03 -6.79
CA ASP A 105 -6.87 -13.35 -7.44
C ASP A 105 -7.10 -13.30 -8.95
N GLN A 106 -6.78 -12.16 -9.58
CA GLN A 106 -6.87 -11.94 -11.02
C GLN A 106 -5.55 -11.39 -11.58
N PRO A 107 -5.35 -11.34 -12.90
CA PRO A 107 -4.17 -10.70 -13.50
C PRO A 107 -4.11 -9.19 -13.23
N PHE A 108 -2.92 -8.66 -12.98
CA PHE A 108 -2.66 -7.22 -12.80
C PHE A 108 -1.63 -6.72 -13.80
N GLN A 109 -1.66 -5.42 -14.07
CA GLN A 109 -0.63 -4.71 -14.83
C GLN A 109 0.35 -4.04 -13.86
N LEU A 110 1.63 -4.00 -14.23
CA LEU A 110 2.63 -3.21 -13.53
C LEU A 110 2.65 -1.78 -14.09
N ILE A 111 2.54 -0.80 -13.20
CA ILE A 111 2.69 0.62 -13.52
C ILE A 111 3.90 1.16 -12.78
N LEU A 112 4.75 1.88 -13.51
CA LEU A 112 5.82 2.70 -12.96
C LEU A 112 5.56 4.14 -13.41
N ASN A 113 5.44 5.06 -12.46
CA ASN A 113 5.16 6.46 -12.75
C ASN A 113 5.92 7.39 -11.81
N VAL A 114 6.02 8.65 -12.21
CA VAL A 114 6.48 9.75 -11.37
C VAL A 114 5.34 10.73 -11.26
N ALA A 115 4.81 10.92 -10.05
CA ALA A 115 3.75 11.88 -9.78
C ALA A 115 4.34 13.21 -9.27
N VAL A 116 3.68 14.32 -9.60
CA VAL A 116 4.01 15.67 -9.12
C VAL A 116 2.77 16.27 -8.48
N GLY A 117 2.83 16.58 -7.18
CA GLY A 117 1.73 17.17 -6.41
C GLY A 117 0.61 16.18 -6.03
N GLY A 118 -0.54 16.73 -5.60
CA GLY A 118 -1.72 15.98 -5.14
C GLY A 118 -1.76 15.79 -3.63
N ASN A 119 -2.87 15.26 -3.10
CA ASN A 119 -3.12 15.07 -1.65
C ASN A 119 -2.10 14.16 -0.94
N PHE A 120 -1.27 13.45 -1.70
CA PHE A 120 -0.14 12.67 -1.20
C PHE A 120 1.02 13.55 -0.69
N PHE A 121 1.05 14.80 -1.13
CA PHE A 121 1.98 15.86 -0.69
C PHE A 121 1.13 16.99 -0.10
N PRO A 122 0.69 16.90 1.17
CA PRO A 122 -0.16 17.91 1.75
C PRO A 122 0.55 19.27 1.76
N ASP A 123 -0.14 20.32 1.29
CA ASP A 123 0.38 21.69 1.22
C ASP A 123 0.79 22.27 2.59
N TYR A 124 0.29 21.67 3.68
CA TYR A 124 0.64 22.07 5.05
C TYR A 124 1.89 21.37 5.60
N ALA A 125 2.48 20.43 4.86
CA ALA A 125 3.75 19.83 5.25
C ALA A 125 4.89 20.82 4.97
N SER A 126 5.70 21.10 6.00
CA SER A 126 6.87 22.00 5.92
C SER A 126 8.20 21.25 5.89
#